data_AF-A0A7R9QY69-F1
#
_entry.id   AF-A0A7R9QY69-F1
#
_cell.length_a   1.000
_cell.length_b   1.000
_cell.length_c   1.000
_cell.angle_alpha   90.00
_cell.angle_beta   90.00
_cell.angle_gamma   90.00
#
_symmetry.space_group_name_H-M   'P 1'
#
loop_
_entity.id
_entity.type
_entity.pdbx_description
1 polymer ?
#
loop_
_entity_poly.entity_id
_entity_poly.type
_entity_poly.pdbx_seq_one_letter_code
_entity_poly.pdbx_strand_id
1 'polypeptide(L)'
;MYGKTHGFIQSGIKDLNDLYIQVSKTQDMSTEIITENPNNWTLEGNRGDDITEYINTYLVGAQINTTTSDELILIPWYNKEATHSLPVSINFLYQTLLDKYFKDKPTIKLYNHPILSDQSSDTMEMVMVTMIITCLLLVPLTVPFIGASYVLFPIHERITNSKLLQLMNGISIHTFWAASYVWDLINHLMASVLLLFLFAIFDSNKVFMGNATSIFGLFILFFAFGLSAIPLAYLFSLRLKLPSTGFAILVVIYLLTGVALSVTVFIVGAIKPNTLEVLSGIASILPVYAMSRGIQKLYKLGSYQAACKQMSREHLERRCKDITPHTSEYYGCCESLCRPKHQCYDELNVFQWDHNGISSELTYLIVTGAVYLLLLWLIEGNWQRIRYMFRKQNGQTPDNNDQVVAINMGTGSVQNPSVQEIEDSDVKTEKLRIDGLVNTHSVNSEALVVRNLTKTFGKVIPIQAVNGLSFGVHPEECFGLLGVNGAGKTTTFRMLTGDET
;
A
#
# COMPACT_ATOMS: atom_id res chain seq x y z
N MET A 1 -41.35 -19.92 -20.47
CA MET A 1 -40.86 -18.53 -20.40
C MET A 1 -41.05 -18.01 -18.98
N TYR A 2 -40.30 -16.99 -18.54
CA TYR A 2 -40.48 -16.42 -17.21
C TYR A 2 -41.61 -15.38 -17.27
N GLY A 3 -42.70 -15.58 -16.52
CA GLY A 3 -43.80 -14.61 -16.40
C GLY A 3 -44.76 -14.54 -17.59
N LYS A 4 -45.60 -13.48 -17.61
CA LYS A 4 -46.52 -13.19 -18.73
C LYS A 4 -45.72 -12.66 -19.92
N THR A 5 -45.56 -13.49 -20.96
CA THR A 5 -44.86 -13.08 -22.18
C THR A 5 -45.87 -12.65 -23.24
N HIS A 6 -45.61 -11.49 -23.83
CA HIS A 6 -46.33 -10.97 -24.97
C HIS A 6 -45.48 -11.13 -26.24
N GLY A 7 -46.16 -11.38 -27.35
CA GLY A 7 -45.57 -11.35 -28.68
C GLY A 7 -46.54 -10.74 -29.67
N PHE A 8 -46.07 -10.52 -30.89
CA PHE A 8 -46.92 -9.98 -31.95
C PHE A 8 -46.69 -10.70 -33.28
N ILE A 9 -47.68 -10.64 -34.16
CA ILE A 9 -47.55 -11.09 -35.55
C ILE A 9 -48.17 -10.08 -36.50
N GLN A 10 -47.46 -9.72 -37.56
CA GLN A 10 -48.02 -8.84 -38.58
C GLN A 10 -49.12 -9.57 -39.38
N SER A 11 -50.22 -8.87 -39.65
CA SER A 11 -51.31 -9.36 -40.49
C SER A 11 -50.78 -9.69 -41.89
N GLY A 12 -50.85 -10.95 -42.27
CA GLY A 12 -50.36 -11.48 -43.54
C GLY A 12 -51.21 -12.67 -43.99
N ILE A 13 -50.59 -13.82 -44.20
CA ILE A 13 -51.31 -15.06 -44.55
C ILE A 13 -52.09 -15.56 -43.33
N LYS A 14 -53.42 -15.51 -43.38
CA LYS A 14 -54.31 -15.88 -42.26
C LYS A 14 -54.02 -17.28 -41.70
N ASP A 15 -53.90 -18.29 -42.56
CA ASP A 15 -53.68 -19.67 -42.12
C ASP A 15 -52.37 -19.85 -41.33
N LEU A 16 -51.30 -19.15 -41.74
CA LEU A 16 -50.02 -19.19 -41.05
C LEU A 16 -50.01 -18.36 -39.77
N ASN A 17 -50.72 -17.24 -39.77
CA ASN A 17 -50.86 -16.40 -38.59
C ASN A 17 -51.66 -17.12 -37.49
N ASP A 18 -52.73 -17.83 -37.86
CA ASP A 18 -53.53 -18.61 -36.92
C ASP A 18 -52.72 -19.78 -36.34
N LEU A 19 -51.90 -20.44 -37.15
CA LEU A 19 -50.96 -21.47 -36.67
C LEU A 19 -49.92 -20.89 -35.71
N TYR A 20 -49.34 -19.73 -36.03
CA TYR A 20 -48.37 -19.07 -35.14
C TYR A 20 -48.99 -18.70 -33.79
N ILE A 21 -50.23 -18.20 -33.77
CA ILE A 21 -50.95 -17.87 -32.53
C ILE A 21 -51.26 -19.14 -31.73
N GLN A 22 -51.60 -20.25 -32.39
CA GLN A 22 -51.80 -21.54 -31.73
C GLN A 22 -50.50 -22.03 -31.07
N VAL A 23 -49.37 -22.03 -31.79
CA VAL A 23 -48.06 -22.41 -31.26
C VAL A 23 -47.67 -21.50 -30.09
N SER A 24 -47.90 -20.20 -30.21
CA SER A 24 -47.61 -19.23 -29.15
C SER A 24 -48.39 -19.51 -27.86
N LYS A 25 -49.68 -19.84 -27.98
CA LYS A 25 -50.53 -20.22 -26.85
C LYS A 25 -50.07 -21.51 -26.16
N THR A 26 -49.56 -22.49 -26.91
CA THR A 26 -49.03 -23.73 -26.31
C THR A 26 -47.78 -23.51 -25.47
N GLN A 27 -47.12 -22.36 -25.61
CA GLN A 27 -45.90 -21.97 -24.89
C GLN A 27 -46.16 -20.84 -23.87
N ASP A 28 -47.43 -20.66 -23.46
CA ASP A 28 -47.88 -19.65 -22.50
C ASP A 28 -47.57 -18.19 -22.91
N MET A 29 -47.60 -17.90 -24.21
CA MET A 29 -47.42 -16.56 -24.77
C MET A 29 -48.71 -15.99 -25.34
N SER A 30 -49.05 -14.75 -24.96
CA SER A 30 -50.14 -13.99 -25.61
C SER A 30 -49.63 -13.27 -26.85
N THR A 31 -50.25 -13.53 -28.00
CA THR A 31 -49.85 -12.93 -29.29
C THR A 31 -50.91 -11.98 -29.81
N GLU A 32 -50.51 -10.77 -30.16
CA GLU A 32 -51.37 -9.76 -30.77
C GLU A 32 -51.14 -9.68 -32.29
N ILE A 33 -52.21 -9.46 -33.06
CA ILE A 33 -52.12 -9.27 -34.51
C ILE A 33 -51.98 -7.78 -34.78
N ILE A 34 -50.90 -7.37 -35.44
CA ILE A 34 -50.65 -5.97 -35.79
C ILE A 34 -50.89 -5.76 -37.28
N THR A 35 -51.59 -4.70 -37.65
CA THR A 35 -51.84 -4.34 -39.07
C THR A 35 -50.81 -3.39 -39.64
N GLU A 36 -50.12 -2.66 -38.77
CA GLU A 36 -49.09 -1.69 -39.12
C GLU A 36 -47.73 -2.35 -39.39
N ASN A 37 -46.80 -1.59 -39.96
CA ASN A 37 -45.42 -2.04 -40.11
C ASN A 37 -44.83 -2.28 -38.71
N PRO A 38 -44.23 -3.45 -38.41
CA PRO A 38 -43.62 -3.73 -37.11
C PRO A 38 -42.66 -2.65 -36.63
N ASN A 39 -41.91 -2.01 -37.54
CA ASN A 39 -41.02 -0.89 -37.18
C ASN A 39 -41.80 0.31 -36.63
N ASN A 40 -42.91 0.69 -37.25
CA ASN A 40 -43.71 1.82 -36.80
C ASN A 40 -44.50 1.44 -35.54
N TRP A 41 -45.05 0.23 -35.49
CA TRP A 41 -45.80 -0.25 -34.32
C TRP A 41 -44.92 -0.32 -33.05
N THR A 42 -43.67 -0.77 -33.18
CA THR A 42 -42.71 -0.81 -32.06
C THR A 42 -42.20 0.57 -31.66
N LEU A 43 -42.14 1.54 -32.58
CA LEU A 43 -41.67 2.90 -32.30
C LEU A 43 -42.77 3.86 -31.81
N GLU A 44 -43.99 3.74 -32.33
CA GLU A 44 -45.10 4.69 -32.17
C GLU A 44 -46.32 4.09 -31.43
N GLY A 45 -46.60 2.79 -31.60
CA GLY A 45 -47.89 2.20 -31.23
C GLY A 45 -47.97 1.51 -29.86
N ASN A 46 -46.84 1.01 -29.32
CA ASN A 46 -46.85 0.21 -28.08
C ASN A 46 -45.74 0.56 -27.08
N ARG A 47 -45.14 1.75 -27.22
CA ARG A 47 -44.58 2.44 -26.05
C ARG A 47 -45.78 2.85 -25.20
N GLY A 48 -46.19 2.00 -24.26
CA GLY A 48 -46.90 2.52 -23.10
C GLY A 48 -46.09 3.64 -22.44
N ASP A 49 -46.66 4.31 -21.44
CA ASP A 49 -45.92 5.33 -20.68
C ASP A 49 -44.64 4.77 -20.00
N ASP A 50 -44.48 3.43 -19.95
CA ASP A 50 -43.31 2.73 -19.39
C ASP A 50 -42.59 1.82 -20.40
N ILE A 51 -41.40 2.24 -20.84
CA ILE A 51 -40.49 1.45 -21.69
C ILE A 51 -40.02 0.15 -21.02
N THR A 52 -40.02 0.11 -19.68
CA THR A 52 -39.57 -1.02 -18.87
C THR A 52 -40.55 -2.19 -18.98
N GLU A 53 -41.85 -1.90 -19.04
CA GLU A 53 -42.87 -2.92 -19.25
C GLU A 53 -42.71 -3.55 -20.64
N TYR A 54 -42.51 -2.74 -21.68
CA TYR A 54 -42.29 -3.23 -23.05
C TYR A 54 -41.06 -4.15 -23.15
N ILE A 55 -39.92 -3.73 -22.58
CA ILE A 55 -38.67 -4.51 -22.60
C ILE A 55 -38.84 -5.86 -21.89
N ASN A 56 -39.62 -5.93 -20.81
CA ASN A 56 -39.75 -7.14 -20.01
C ASN A 56 -40.85 -8.10 -20.50
N THR A 57 -41.88 -7.57 -21.19
CA THR A 57 -43.06 -8.34 -21.57
C THR A 57 -43.03 -8.76 -23.04
N TYR A 58 -42.60 -7.89 -23.96
CA TYR A 58 -42.54 -8.20 -25.39
C TYR A 58 -41.20 -8.83 -25.75
N LEU A 59 -41.20 -10.15 -25.96
CA LEU A 59 -39.96 -10.92 -26.18
C LEU A 59 -39.75 -11.31 -27.64
N VAL A 60 -40.81 -11.68 -28.36
CA VAL A 60 -40.72 -12.22 -29.73
C VAL A 60 -41.86 -11.72 -30.61
N GLY A 61 -41.61 -11.65 -31.91
CA GLY A 61 -42.65 -11.37 -32.90
C GLY A 61 -42.35 -12.01 -34.25
N ALA A 62 -43.30 -11.92 -35.18
CA ALA A 62 -43.17 -12.52 -36.50
C ALA A 62 -43.80 -11.67 -37.59
N GLN A 63 -43.21 -11.71 -38.78
CA GLN A 63 -43.79 -11.18 -40.01
C GLN A 63 -43.71 -12.26 -41.09
N ILE A 64 -44.86 -12.56 -41.69
CA ILE A 64 -45.02 -13.64 -42.68
C ILE A 64 -45.61 -13.02 -43.94
N ASN A 65 -44.77 -12.82 -44.95
CA ASN A 65 -45.15 -12.23 -46.23
C ASN A 65 -44.90 -13.21 -47.39
N THR A 66 -45.64 -13.05 -48.48
CA THR A 66 -45.39 -13.74 -49.75
C THR A 66 -44.93 -12.76 -50.81
N THR A 67 -43.88 -13.10 -51.53
CA THR A 67 -43.47 -12.39 -52.75
C THR A 67 -44.35 -12.84 -53.92
N THR A 68 -44.38 -12.06 -55.02
CA THR A 68 -45.10 -12.36 -56.27
C THR A 68 -44.66 -13.65 -56.98
N SER A 69 -43.65 -14.35 -56.46
CA SER A 69 -43.00 -15.52 -57.04
C SER A 69 -42.96 -16.70 -56.05
N ASP A 70 -44.10 -17.09 -55.46
CA ASP A 70 -44.28 -18.26 -54.57
C ASP A 70 -43.27 -18.43 -53.39
N GLU A 71 -42.44 -17.42 -53.14
CA GLU A 71 -41.46 -17.39 -52.06
C GLU A 71 -42.10 -16.87 -50.77
N LEU A 72 -41.99 -17.67 -49.72
CA LEU A 72 -42.43 -17.33 -48.38
C LEU A 72 -41.30 -16.62 -47.62
N ILE A 73 -41.50 -15.35 -47.29
CA ILE A 73 -40.57 -14.56 -46.49
C ILE A 73 -41.03 -14.60 -45.02
N LEU A 74 -40.17 -15.13 -44.16
CA LEU A 74 -40.39 -15.23 -42.72
C LEU A 74 -39.35 -14.38 -41.99
N ILE A 75 -39.82 -13.38 -41.26
CA ILE A 75 -38.96 -12.45 -40.51
C ILE A 75 -39.27 -12.61 -39.02
N PRO A 76 -38.38 -13.26 -38.24
CA PRO A 76 -38.50 -13.29 -36.79
C PRO A 76 -38.07 -11.94 -36.20
N TRP A 77 -38.90 -11.43 -35.32
CA TRP A 77 -38.58 -10.30 -34.45
C TRP A 77 -38.22 -10.83 -33.06
N TYR A 78 -37.21 -10.24 -32.46
CA TYR A 78 -36.74 -10.62 -31.13
C TYR A 78 -36.30 -9.38 -30.36
N ASN A 79 -36.42 -9.45 -29.04
CA ASN A 79 -35.98 -8.40 -28.15
C ASN A 79 -34.51 -8.60 -27.76
N LYS A 80 -33.62 -7.72 -28.21
CA LYS A 80 -32.18 -7.82 -27.96
C LYS A 80 -31.80 -7.79 -26.46
N GLU A 81 -32.59 -7.12 -25.62
CA GLU A 81 -32.34 -7.05 -24.17
C GLU A 81 -32.53 -8.42 -23.50
N ALA A 82 -33.36 -9.28 -24.07
CA ALA A 82 -33.57 -10.64 -23.60
C ALA A 82 -32.58 -11.61 -24.29
N THR A 83 -31.59 -12.10 -23.55
CA THR A 83 -30.50 -12.96 -24.05
C THR A 83 -30.93 -14.22 -24.78
N HIS A 84 -32.11 -14.76 -24.51
CA HIS A 84 -32.64 -15.97 -25.15
C HIS A 84 -33.77 -15.71 -26.14
N SER A 85 -34.14 -14.46 -26.42
CA SER A 85 -35.27 -14.14 -27.30
C SER A 85 -35.04 -14.54 -28.76
N LEU A 86 -33.82 -14.33 -29.28
CA LEU A 86 -33.45 -14.66 -30.65
C LEU A 86 -33.58 -16.16 -30.97
N PRO A 87 -32.96 -17.08 -30.20
CA PRO A 87 -33.15 -18.51 -30.43
C PRO A 87 -34.62 -18.94 -30.28
N VAL A 88 -35.35 -18.32 -29.36
CA VAL A 88 -36.77 -18.62 -29.11
C VAL A 88 -37.67 -18.15 -30.26
N SER A 89 -37.45 -16.95 -30.82
CA SER A 89 -38.26 -16.43 -31.94
C SER A 89 -38.12 -17.28 -33.20
N ILE A 90 -36.90 -17.77 -33.47
CA ILE A 90 -36.62 -18.70 -34.57
C ILE A 90 -37.33 -20.04 -34.34
N ASN A 91 -37.28 -20.58 -33.11
CA ASN A 91 -37.94 -21.84 -32.78
C ASN A 91 -39.47 -21.75 -32.96
N PHE A 92 -40.09 -20.62 -32.59
CA PHE A 92 -41.52 -20.38 -32.82
C PHE A 92 -41.90 -20.42 -34.30
N LEU A 93 -41.10 -19.80 -35.16
CA LEU A 93 -41.32 -19.85 -36.61
C LEU A 93 -41.16 -21.25 -37.18
N TYR A 94 -40.12 -21.98 -36.79
CA TYR A 94 -39.92 -23.35 -37.27
C TYR A 94 -41.01 -24.30 -36.79
N GLN A 95 -41.47 -24.17 -35.54
CA GLN A 95 -42.61 -24.95 -35.04
C GLN A 95 -43.89 -24.64 -35.84
N THR A 96 -44.13 -23.37 -36.17
CA THR A 96 -45.28 -22.96 -37.00
C THR A 96 -45.22 -23.58 -38.40
N LEU A 97 -44.03 -23.65 -39.00
CA LEU A 97 -43.84 -24.32 -40.29
C LEU A 97 -44.04 -25.82 -40.21
N LEU A 98 -43.55 -26.47 -39.15
CA LEU A 98 -43.77 -27.91 -38.97
C LEU A 98 -45.25 -28.25 -38.85
N ASP A 99 -46.01 -27.46 -38.07
CA ASP A 99 -47.45 -27.63 -37.91
C ASP A 99 -48.21 -27.42 -39.24
N LYS A 100 -47.67 -26.63 -40.17
CA LYS A 100 -48.24 -26.45 -41.52
C LYS A 100 -48.00 -27.66 -42.42
N TYR A 101 -46.79 -28.22 -42.42
CA TYR A 101 -46.39 -29.25 -43.39
C TYR A 101 -46.63 -30.69 -42.91
N PHE A 102 -46.65 -30.91 -41.59
CA PHE A 102 -46.76 -32.25 -40.99
C PHE A 102 -48.06 -32.41 -40.20
N LYS A 103 -48.86 -33.43 -40.55
CA LYS A 103 -50.10 -33.76 -39.84
C LYS A 103 -49.87 -34.24 -38.41
N ASP A 104 -48.71 -34.85 -38.14
CA ASP A 104 -48.36 -35.42 -36.84
C ASP A 104 -47.82 -34.39 -35.82
N LYS A 105 -47.79 -33.10 -36.18
CA LYS A 105 -47.38 -31.95 -35.34
C LYS A 105 -46.14 -32.24 -34.47
N PRO A 106 -44.99 -32.59 -35.09
CA PRO A 106 -43.76 -32.85 -34.34
C PRO A 106 -43.30 -31.59 -33.59
N THR A 107 -42.87 -31.75 -32.34
CA THR A 107 -42.44 -30.63 -31.49
C THR A 107 -40.91 -30.49 -31.47
N ILE A 108 -40.38 -29.30 -31.75
CA ILE A 108 -38.97 -28.97 -31.57
C ILE A 108 -38.75 -28.41 -30.16
N LYS A 109 -37.82 -29.00 -29.42
CA LYS A 109 -37.30 -28.44 -28.16
C LYS A 109 -35.90 -27.89 -28.37
N LEU A 110 -35.72 -26.63 -28.02
CA LEU A 110 -34.42 -25.96 -28.08
C LEU A 110 -33.78 -25.92 -26.70
N TYR A 111 -32.55 -26.41 -26.61
CA TYR A 111 -31.74 -26.36 -25.39
C TYR A 111 -30.47 -25.58 -25.70
N ASN A 112 -30.32 -24.41 -25.08
CA ASN A 112 -29.03 -23.74 -25.05
C ASN A 112 -28.19 -24.37 -23.94
N HIS A 113 -27.31 -25.28 -24.32
CA HIS A 113 -26.30 -25.80 -23.41
C HIS A 113 -24.99 -25.07 -23.71
N PRO A 114 -24.53 -24.16 -22.83
CA PRO A 114 -23.27 -23.50 -23.05
C PRO A 114 -22.19 -24.58 -23.14
N ILE A 115 -21.36 -24.53 -24.19
CA ILE A 115 -20.11 -25.26 -24.17
C ILE A 115 -19.37 -24.77 -22.92
N LEU A 116 -18.88 -25.70 -22.10
CA LEU A 116 -17.94 -25.37 -21.04
C LEU A 116 -16.73 -24.73 -21.72
N SER A 117 -16.73 -23.40 -21.81
CA SER A 117 -15.55 -22.67 -22.23
C SER A 117 -14.49 -23.01 -21.20
N ASP A 118 -13.40 -23.56 -21.70
CA ASP A 118 -12.24 -23.92 -20.91
C ASP A 118 -11.80 -22.62 -20.20
N GLN A 119 -12.03 -22.52 -18.89
CA GLN A 119 -12.09 -21.28 -18.08
C GLN A 119 -10.84 -20.38 -18.15
N SER A 120 -9.82 -20.75 -18.94
CA SER A 120 -8.51 -20.12 -19.04
C SER A 120 -8.47 -18.69 -19.57
N SER A 121 -9.46 -18.23 -20.35
CA SER A 121 -9.47 -16.86 -20.91
C SER A 121 -10.14 -15.85 -19.96
N ASP A 122 -11.34 -16.17 -19.46
CA ASP A 122 -12.09 -15.31 -18.53
C ASP A 122 -11.44 -15.26 -17.14
N THR A 123 -10.76 -16.35 -16.73
CA THR A 123 -9.98 -16.35 -15.49
C THR A 123 -8.82 -15.35 -15.54
N MET A 124 -8.21 -15.10 -16.69
CA MET A 124 -7.06 -14.19 -16.78
C MET A 124 -7.46 -12.72 -16.58
N GLU A 125 -8.53 -12.27 -17.23
CA GLU A 125 -9.05 -10.91 -17.03
C GLU A 125 -9.54 -10.71 -15.59
N MET A 126 -10.27 -11.69 -15.03
CA MET A 126 -10.69 -11.68 -13.63
C MET A 126 -9.50 -11.69 -12.66
N VAL A 127 -8.44 -12.46 -12.93
CA VAL A 127 -7.22 -12.53 -12.10
C VAL A 127 -6.46 -11.21 -12.15
N MET A 128 -6.35 -10.58 -13.33
CA MET A 128 -5.72 -9.27 -13.50
C MET A 128 -6.51 -8.16 -12.79
N VAL A 129 -7.84 -8.15 -12.93
CA VAL A 129 -8.70 -7.20 -12.20
C VAL A 129 -8.61 -7.42 -10.69
N THR A 130 -8.59 -8.68 -10.24
CA THR A 130 -8.40 -9.03 -8.82
C THR A 130 -7.01 -8.65 -8.32
N MET A 131 -5.96 -8.78 -9.14
CA MET A 131 -4.61 -8.30 -8.81
C MET A 131 -4.61 -6.78 -8.60
N ILE A 132 -5.22 -6.04 -9.52
CA ILE A 132 -5.25 -4.58 -9.52
C ILE A 132 -6.06 -4.06 -8.33
N ILE A 133 -7.20 -4.66 -8.02
CA ILE A 133 -8.02 -4.18 -6.91
C ILE A 133 -7.40 -4.60 -5.56
N THR A 134 -7.01 -5.87 -5.41
CA THR A 134 -6.60 -6.38 -4.10
C THR A 134 -5.15 -6.03 -3.75
N CYS A 135 -4.19 -6.18 -4.67
CA CYS A 135 -2.77 -5.99 -4.37
C CYS A 135 -2.28 -4.56 -4.61
N LEU A 136 -2.88 -3.82 -5.55
CA LEU A 136 -2.48 -2.45 -5.91
C LEU A 136 -3.24 -1.37 -5.11
N LEU A 137 -4.45 -1.66 -4.64
CA LEU A 137 -5.26 -0.72 -3.85
C LEU A 137 -5.45 -1.18 -2.40
N LEU A 138 -6.07 -2.34 -2.14
CA LEU A 138 -6.49 -2.69 -0.77
C LEU A 138 -5.32 -2.96 0.20
N VAL A 139 -4.29 -3.68 -0.25
CA VAL A 139 -3.11 -3.97 0.59
C VAL A 139 -2.33 -2.68 0.92
N PRO A 140 -1.98 -1.81 -0.04
CA PRO A 140 -1.34 -0.52 0.26
C PRO A 140 -2.19 0.45 1.05
N LEU A 141 -3.51 0.24 1.18
CA LEU A 141 -4.37 1.03 2.07
C LEU A 141 -4.30 0.55 3.53
N THR A 142 -4.16 -0.75 3.78
CA THR A 142 -4.23 -1.34 5.14
C THR A 142 -2.90 -1.29 5.88
N VAL A 143 -1.83 -1.63 5.19
CA VAL A 143 -0.46 -1.70 5.73
C VAL A 143 0.04 -0.38 6.34
N PRO A 144 -0.24 0.81 5.75
CA PRO A 144 0.09 2.10 6.35
C PRO A 144 -0.40 2.29 7.78
N PHE A 145 -1.57 1.76 8.13
CA PHE A 145 -2.13 1.92 9.48
C PHE A 145 -1.29 1.17 10.52
N ILE A 146 -0.82 -0.03 10.17
CA ILE A 146 0.07 -0.82 11.03
C ILE A 146 1.41 -0.09 11.13
N GLY A 147 2.02 0.28 10.01
CA GLY A 147 3.32 0.96 10.00
C GLY A 147 3.31 2.32 10.71
N ALA A 148 2.23 3.08 10.59
CA ALA A 148 2.14 4.40 11.23
C ALA A 148 1.85 4.33 12.73
N SER A 149 1.27 3.23 13.23
CA SER A 149 0.93 3.09 14.66
C SER A 149 2.15 3.20 15.58
N TYR A 150 3.32 2.75 15.12
CA TYR A 150 4.58 2.77 15.87
C TYR A 150 5.12 4.20 16.13
N VAL A 151 4.57 5.23 15.47
CA VAL A 151 4.96 6.63 15.75
C VAL A 151 4.37 7.14 17.08
N LEU A 152 3.28 6.55 17.56
CA LEU A 152 2.50 7.08 18.67
C LEU A 152 3.29 7.09 19.99
N PHE A 153 3.89 5.95 20.33
CA PHE A 153 4.55 5.76 21.62
C PHE A 153 5.81 6.64 21.78
N PRO A 154 6.74 6.71 20.80
CA PRO A 154 7.91 7.59 20.90
C PRO A 154 7.54 9.08 21.01
N ILE A 155 6.49 9.53 20.32
CA ILE A 155 6.01 10.92 20.45
C ILE A 155 5.46 11.16 21.86
N HIS A 156 4.62 10.24 22.36
CA HIS A 156 4.04 10.35 23.69
C HIS A 156 5.12 10.38 24.77
N GLU A 157 6.13 9.53 24.66
CA GLU A 157 7.24 9.43 25.62
C GLU A 157 8.13 10.68 25.63
N ARG A 158 8.31 11.33 24.47
CA ARG A 158 9.02 12.61 24.39
C ARG A 158 8.21 13.76 24.98
N ILE A 159 6.91 13.84 24.72
CA ILE A 159 6.06 14.94 25.23
C ILE A 159 5.90 14.85 26.75
N THR A 160 5.79 13.63 27.28
CA THR A 160 5.70 13.39 28.73
C THR A 160 7.05 13.50 29.44
N ASN A 161 8.14 13.77 28.71
CA ASN A 161 9.52 13.78 29.22
C ASN A 161 9.93 12.47 29.92
N SER A 162 9.22 11.37 29.67
CA SER A 162 9.55 10.07 30.25
C SER A 162 10.89 9.55 29.70
N LYS A 163 11.15 9.80 28.41
CA LYS A 163 12.45 9.52 27.78
C LYS A 163 13.59 10.28 28.46
N LEU A 164 13.37 11.57 28.76
CA LEU A 164 14.36 12.40 29.45
C LEU A 164 14.68 11.83 30.83
N LEU A 165 13.65 11.43 31.59
CA LEU A 165 13.82 10.83 32.91
C LEU A 165 14.65 9.52 32.85
N GLN A 166 14.42 8.69 31.84
CA GLN A 166 15.20 7.46 31.62
C GLN A 166 16.67 7.76 31.32
N LEU A 167 16.94 8.76 30.48
CA LEU A 167 18.30 9.20 30.16
C LEU A 167 19.02 9.79 31.38
N MET A 168 18.31 10.55 32.23
CA MET A 168 18.86 11.08 33.49
C MET A 168 19.26 9.99 34.48
N ASN A 169 18.59 8.82 34.43
CA ASN A 169 18.95 7.66 35.24
C ASN A 169 20.16 6.87 34.68
N GLY A 170 20.84 7.38 33.65
CA GLY A 170 22.05 6.78 33.10
C GLY A 170 21.81 5.73 32.01
N ILE A 171 20.58 5.58 31.52
CA ILE A 171 20.31 4.70 30.38
C ILE A 171 20.94 5.31 29.12
N SER A 172 21.71 4.51 28.38
CA SER A 172 22.27 4.97 27.10
C SER A 172 21.18 5.14 26.05
N ILE A 173 21.32 6.13 25.18
CA ILE A 173 20.36 6.36 24.08
C ILE A 173 20.24 5.18 23.12
N HIS A 174 21.32 4.43 22.93
CA HIS A 174 21.31 3.23 22.09
C HIS A 174 20.52 2.09 22.72
N THR A 175 20.67 1.88 24.03
CA THR A 175 19.90 0.88 24.79
C THR A 175 18.41 1.20 24.74
N PHE A 176 18.05 2.48 24.91
CA PHE A 176 16.67 2.95 24.80
C PHE A 176 16.05 2.56 23.45
N TRP A 177 16.65 2.96 22.34
CA TRP A 177 16.09 2.66 21.01
C TRP A 177 16.13 1.18 20.65
N ALA A 178 17.15 0.44 21.08
CA ALA A 178 17.23 -1.00 20.84
C ALA A 178 16.09 -1.74 21.56
N ALA A 179 15.81 -1.38 22.82
CA ALA A 179 14.71 -1.97 23.58
C ALA A 179 13.35 -1.65 22.95
N SER A 180 13.10 -0.38 22.59
CA SER A 180 11.86 0.02 21.92
C SER A 180 11.68 -0.68 20.58
N TYR A 181 12.74 -0.78 19.77
CA TYR A 181 12.70 -1.46 18.48
C TYR A 181 12.40 -2.96 18.59
N VAL A 182 13.03 -3.64 19.56
CA VAL A 182 12.76 -5.08 19.80
C VAL A 182 11.31 -5.29 20.24
N TRP A 183 10.79 -4.44 21.12
CA TRP A 183 9.40 -4.53 21.58
C TRP A 183 8.41 -4.34 20.43
N ASP A 184 8.60 -3.30 19.61
CA ASP A 184 7.74 -3.06 18.45
C ASP A 184 7.87 -4.16 17.40
N LEU A 185 9.05 -4.76 17.24
CA LEU A 185 9.23 -5.91 16.34
C LEU A 185 8.47 -7.16 16.82
N ILE A 186 8.39 -7.41 18.12
CA ILE A 186 7.58 -8.49 18.69
C ILE A 186 6.09 -8.24 18.44
N ASN A 187 5.61 -7.01 18.64
CA ASN A 187 4.23 -6.63 18.32
C ASN A 187 3.93 -6.78 16.83
N HIS A 188 4.88 -6.40 15.97
CA HIS A 188 4.75 -6.56 14.53
C HIS A 188 4.75 -8.02 14.09
N LEU A 189 5.55 -8.87 14.74
CA LEU A 189 5.53 -10.31 14.51
C LEU A 189 4.13 -10.88 14.80
N MET A 190 3.51 -10.52 15.91
CA MET A 190 2.14 -10.93 16.23
C MET A 190 1.14 -10.47 15.16
N ALA A 191 1.23 -9.21 14.74
CA ALA A 191 0.38 -8.68 13.67
C ALA A 191 0.58 -9.42 12.33
N SER A 192 1.82 -9.76 11.99
CA SER A 192 2.13 -10.50 10.74
C SER A 192 1.55 -11.92 10.73
N VAL A 193 1.55 -12.62 11.87
CA VAL A 193 0.94 -13.95 12.00
C VAL A 193 -0.58 -13.86 11.90
N LEU A 194 -1.21 -12.86 12.52
CA LEU A 194 -2.65 -12.63 12.41
C LEU A 194 -3.08 -12.33 10.96
N LEU A 195 -2.31 -11.51 10.24
CA LEU A 195 -2.54 -11.27 8.82
C LEU A 195 -2.43 -12.55 8.00
N LEU A 196 -1.42 -13.39 8.26
CA LEU A 196 -1.28 -14.67 7.57
C LEU A 196 -2.47 -15.60 7.81
N PHE A 197 -3.02 -15.62 9.02
CA PHE A 197 -4.23 -16.38 9.34
C PHE A 197 -5.46 -15.88 8.57
N LEU A 198 -5.61 -14.56 8.38
CA LEU A 198 -6.69 -14.01 7.55
C LEU A 198 -6.56 -14.46 6.09
N PHE A 199 -5.36 -14.41 5.51
CA PHE A 199 -5.14 -14.93 4.16
C PHE A 199 -5.44 -16.44 4.07
N ALA A 200 -5.18 -17.21 5.13
CA ALA A 200 -5.47 -18.65 5.14
C ALA A 200 -6.98 -18.96 5.08
N ILE A 201 -7.82 -18.08 5.63
CA ILE A 201 -9.29 -18.24 5.62
C ILE A 201 -9.89 -17.82 4.28
N PHE A 202 -9.44 -16.70 3.72
CA PHE A 202 -10.09 -16.06 2.59
C PHE A 202 -9.50 -16.41 1.20
N ASP A 203 -8.34 -17.08 1.14
CA ASP A 203 -7.71 -17.50 -0.13
C ASP A 203 -8.40 -18.73 -0.75
N SER A 204 -9.57 -18.53 -1.34
CA SER A 204 -10.35 -19.60 -2.00
C SER A 204 -9.65 -20.20 -3.22
N ASN A 205 -8.87 -19.40 -3.95
CA ASN A 205 -8.17 -19.80 -5.18
C ASN A 205 -6.77 -20.37 -4.93
N LYS A 206 -6.34 -20.50 -3.66
CA LYS A 206 -5.01 -20.99 -3.26
C LYS A 206 -3.86 -20.23 -3.93
N VAL A 207 -4.03 -18.93 -4.16
CA VAL A 207 -3.04 -18.08 -4.83
C VAL A 207 -1.81 -17.89 -3.92
N PHE A 208 -2.03 -17.65 -2.63
CA PHE A 208 -0.96 -17.44 -1.65
C PHE A 208 -0.67 -18.72 -0.85
N MET A 209 -1.72 -19.50 -0.57
CA MET A 209 -1.68 -20.71 0.27
C MET A 209 -1.46 -22.00 -0.53
N GLY A 210 -1.22 -21.91 -1.84
CA GLY A 210 -1.06 -23.08 -2.71
C GLY A 210 0.24 -23.85 -2.52
N ASN A 211 1.34 -23.16 -2.17
CA ASN A 211 2.67 -23.74 -2.00
C ASN A 211 3.30 -23.27 -0.69
N ALA A 212 4.03 -24.14 0.01
CA ALA A 212 4.68 -23.81 1.30
C ALA A 212 5.69 -22.66 1.17
N THR A 213 6.38 -22.56 0.03
CA THR A 213 7.31 -21.47 -0.29
C THR A 213 6.59 -20.12 -0.44
N SER A 214 5.38 -20.10 -1.00
CA SER A 214 4.56 -18.89 -1.16
C SER A 214 4.01 -18.41 0.19
N ILE A 215 3.60 -19.34 1.06
CA ILE A 215 3.17 -19.02 2.43
C ILE A 215 4.32 -18.39 3.22
N PHE A 216 5.50 -19.01 3.17
CA PHE A 216 6.68 -18.46 3.83
C PHE A 216 7.12 -17.12 3.22
N GLY A 217 7.01 -16.98 1.89
CA GLY A 217 7.25 -15.72 1.17
C GLY A 217 6.33 -14.58 1.61
N LEU A 218 5.03 -14.87 1.80
CA LEU A 218 4.06 -13.90 2.32
C LEU A 218 4.41 -13.48 3.75
N PHE A 219 4.68 -14.46 4.62
CA PHE A 219 5.05 -14.22 6.02
C PHE A 219 6.30 -13.32 6.14
N ILE A 220 7.38 -13.71 5.46
CA ILE A 220 8.64 -12.98 5.58
C ILE A 220 8.55 -11.58 4.98
N LEU A 221 7.70 -11.37 3.97
CA LEU A 221 7.47 -10.05 3.39
C LEU A 221 6.73 -9.12 4.37
N PHE A 222 5.66 -9.60 5.03
CA PHE A 222 4.98 -8.84 6.09
C PHE A 222 5.91 -8.55 7.27
N PHE A 223 6.74 -9.52 7.68
CA PHE A 223 7.69 -9.33 8.76
C PHE A 223 8.79 -8.32 8.40
N ALA A 224 9.38 -8.46 7.20
CA ALA A 224 10.43 -7.56 6.70
C ALA A 224 9.94 -6.12 6.54
N PHE A 225 8.65 -5.91 6.25
CA PHE A 225 8.05 -4.58 6.26
C PHE A 225 8.23 -3.88 7.63
N GLY A 226 8.03 -4.60 8.74
CA GLY A 226 8.23 -4.04 10.09
C GLY A 226 9.66 -3.61 10.35
N LEU A 227 10.65 -4.36 9.85
CA LEU A 227 12.07 -4.04 10.00
C LEU A 227 12.44 -2.67 9.42
N SER A 228 11.73 -2.22 8.38
CA SER A 228 11.96 -0.92 7.74
C SER A 228 10.97 0.15 8.17
N ALA A 229 9.70 -0.20 8.38
CA ALA A 229 8.66 0.75 8.75
C ALA A 229 8.85 1.30 10.17
N ILE A 230 9.26 0.48 11.15
CA ILE A 230 9.42 0.91 12.55
C ILE A 230 10.53 1.98 12.67
N PRO A 231 11.76 1.77 12.16
CA PRO A 231 12.80 2.79 12.27
C PRO A 231 12.46 4.07 11.49
N LEU A 232 11.76 3.93 10.36
CA LEU A 232 11.26 5.09 9.60
C LEU A 232 10.25 5.90 10.44
N ALA A 233 9.30 5.24 11.11
CA ALA A 233 8.35 5.90 12.01
C ALA A 233 9.08 6.63 13.16
N TYR A 234 10.12 6.03 13.74
CA TYR A 234 10.93 6.66 14.78
C TYR A 234 11.62 7.93 14.29
N LEU A 235 12.19 7.94 13.08
CA LEU A 235 12.79 9.14 12.50
C LEU A 235 11.78 10.29 12.35
N PHE A 236 10.56 9.99 11.91
CA PHE A 236 9.48 10.99 11.82
C PHE A 236 9.03 11.47 13.20
N SER A 237 9.00 10.57 14.20
CA SER A 237 8.60 10.90 15.58
C SER A 237 9.41 12.06 16.14
N LEU A 238 10.69 12.21 15.76
CA LEU A 238 11.62 13.22 16.29
C LEU A 238 11.19 14.67 16.06
N ARG A 239 10.37 14.95 15.03
CA ARG A 239 9.94 16.32 14.69
C ARG A 239 8.49 16.66 15.02
N LEU A 240 7.69 15.66 15.38
CA LEU A 240 6.23 15.78 15.47
C LEU A 240 5.78 16.07 16.90
N LYS A 241 5.16 17.22 17.16
CA LYS A 241 4.81 17.66 18.52
C LYS A 241 3.57 17.01 19.14
N LEU A 242 2.68 16.41 18.35
CA LEU A 242 1.43 15.79 18.82
C LEU A 242 1.33 14.33 18.34
N PRO A 243 0.94 13.35 19.19
CA PRO A 243 0.89 11.93 18.80
C PRO A 243 -0.14 11.65 17.70
N SER A 244 -1.38 12.12 17.89
CA SER A 244 -2.48 11.89 16.94
C SER A 244 -2.23 12.52 15.57
N THR A 245 -1.73 13.76 15.56
CA THR A 245 -1.33 14.44 14.32
C THR A 245 -0.17 13.73 13.65
N GLY A 246 0.80 13.20 14.43
CA GLY A 246 1.92 12.44 13.89
C GLY A 246 1.48 11.15 13.19
N PHE A 247 0.57 10.41 13.82
CA PHE A 247 -0.06 9.24 13.21
C PHE A 247 -0.77 9.59 11.89
N ALA A 248 -1.62 10.62 11.89
CA ALA A 248 -2.36 11.03 10.69
C ALA A 248 -1.44 11.46 9.54
N ILE A 249 -0.40 12.25 9.82
CA ILE A 249 0.58 12.69 8.80
C ILE A 249 1.31 11.48 8.20
N LEU A 250 1.75 10.55 9.04
CA LEU A 250 2.50 9.39 8.58
C LEU A 250 1.61 8.43 7.76
N VAL A 251 0.35 8.24 8.17
CA VAL A 251 -0.65 7.51 7.37
C VAL A 251 -0.80 8.15 5.99
N VAL A 252 -0.97 9.47 5.90
CA VAL A 252 -1.11 10.16 4.60
C VAL A 252 0.14 9.98 3.74
N ILE A 253 1.34 10.12 4.30
CA ILE A 253 2.60 9.89 3.58
C ILE A 253 2.68 8.44 3.08
N TYR A 254 2.35 7.47 3.91
CA TYR A 254 2.36 6.05 3.56
C TYR A 254 1.29 5.68 2.53
N LEU A 255 0.11 6.30 2.57
CA LEU A 255 -0.94 6.11 1.55
C LEU A 255 -0.51 6.68 0.19
N LEU A 256 0.03 7.91 0.18
CA LEU A 256 0.53 8.53 -1.04
C LEU A 256 1.68 7.74 -1.65
N THR A 257 2.64 7.31 -0.83
CA THR A 257 3.79 6.52 -1.31
C THR A 257 3.40 5.10 -1.70
N GLY A 258 2.49 4.46 -0.97
CA GLY A 258 1.98 3.13 -1.27
C GLY A 258 1.18 3.11 -2.57
N VAL A 259 0.06 3.84 -2.63
CA VAL A 259 -0.87 3.78 -3.76
C VAL A 259 -0.33 4.54 -4.96
N ALA A 260 0.11 5.80 -4.81
CA ALA A 260 0.46 6.62 -5.96
C ALA A 260 1.71 6.09 -6.68
N LEU A 261 2.75 5.66 -5.95
CA LEU A 261 3.94 5.07 -6.59
C LEU A 261 3.63 3.71 -7.20
N SER A 262 2.81 2.86 -6.57
CA SER A 262 2.44 1.56 -7.14
C SER A 262 1.68 1.72 -8.45
N VAL A 263 0.71 2.64 -8.52
CA VAL A 263 -0.04 2.95 -9.73
C VAL A 263 0.87 3.59 -10.79
N THR A 264 1.72 4.53 -10.40
CA THR A 264 2.66 5.19 -11.34
C THR A 264 3.59 4.18 -11.99
N VAL A 265 4.19 3.29 -11.21
CA VAL A 265 5.11 2.26 -11.70
C VAL A 265 4.38 1.24 -12.58
N PHE A 266 3.14 0.88 -12.23
CA PHE A 266 2.32 0.00 -13.07
C PHE A 266 2.06 0.62 -14.47
N ILE A 267 1.65 1.89 -14.51
CA ILE A 267 1.42 2.62 -15.78
C ILE A 267 2.72 2.76 -16.57
N VAL A 268 3.82 3.15 -15.93
CA VAL A 268 5.13 3.29 -16.61
C VAL A 268 5.62 1.94 -17.14
N GLY A 269 5.40 0.86 -16.41
CA GLY A 269 5.74 -0.50 -16.84
C GLY A 269 5.02 -0.92 -18.11
N ALA A 270 3.78 -0.46 -18.31
CA ALA A 270 3.02 -0.72 -19.53
C ALA A 270 3.55 0.06 -20.75
N ILE A 271 4.18 1.23 -20.55
CA ILE A 271 4.61 2.12 -21.63
C ILE A 271 6.11 1.96 -21.95
N LYS A 272 6.98 1.89 -20.92
CA LYS A 272 8.44 1.86 -21.04
C LYS A 272 9.07 0.87 -20.05
N PRO A 273 9.25 -0.41 -20.44
CA PRO A 273 9.80 -1.43 -19.54
C PRO A 273 11.24 -1.12 -19.08
N ASN A 274 12.08 -0.51 -19.92
CA ASN A 274 13.49 -0.24 -19.57
C ASN A 274 13.68 0.83 -18.49
N THR A 275 12.73 1.75 -18.29
CA THR A 275 12.81 2.78 -17.24
C THR A 275 12.27 2.28 -15.89
N LEU A 276 11.60 1.12 -15.90
CA LEU A 276 10.91 0.56 -14.75
C LEU A 276 11.87 0.17 -13.63
N GLU A 277 12.99 -0.46 -13.96
CA GLU A 277 13.94 -1.00 -12.96
C GLU A 277 14.52 0.11 -12.07
N VAL A 278 15.01 1.20 -12.68
CA VAL A 278 15.60 2.32 -11.93
C VAL A 278 14.56 3.04 -11.07
N LEU A 279 13.39 3.38 -11.65
CA LEU A 279 12.32 4.06 -10.91
C LEU A 279 11.82 3.20 -9.75
N SER A 280 11.65 1.90 -10.00
CA SER A 280 11.20 0.96 -8.99
C SER A 280 12.22 0.76 -7.86
N GLY A 281 13.52 0.79 -8.16
CA GLY A 281 14.58 0.73 -7.14
C GLY A 281 14.58 1.95 -6.22
N ILE A 282 14.42 3.15 -6.79
CA ILE A 282 14.31 4.41 -6.01
C ILE A 282 13.05 4.39 -5.15
N ALA A 283 11.91 4.00 -5.71
CA ALA A 283 10.65 3.91 -4.97
C ALA A 283 10.71 2.84 -3.86
N SER A 284 11.50 1.76 -4.04
CA SER A 284 11.70 0.69 -3.06
C SER A 284 12.48 1.12 -1.81
N ILE A 285 13.04 2.33 -1.79
CA ILE A 285 13.57 2.93 -0.56
C ILE A 285 12.43 3.10 0.45
N LEU A 286 11.21 3.39 0.00
CA LEU A 286 10.04 3.55 0.85
C LEU A 286 9.42 2.17 1.16
N PRO A 287 9.30 1.79 2.44
CA PRO A 287 8.94 0.42 2.81
C PRO A 287 7.55 0.00 2.35
N VAL A 288 6.58 0.93 2.34
CA VAL A 288 5.20 0.63 1.92
C VAL A 288 5.14 0.27 0.44
N TYR A 289 5.91 0.98 -0.40
CA TYR A 289 5.98 0.68 -1.83
C TYR A 289 6.72 -0.64 -2.09
N ALA A 290 7.85 -0.88 -1.43
CA ALA A 290 8.60 -2.14 -1.56
C ALA A 290 7.74 -3.35 -1.18
N MET A 291 6.96 -3.23 -0.10
CA MET A 291 6.01 -4.26 0.31
C MET A 291 4.88 -4.45 -0.70
N SER A 292 4.25 -3.36 -1.16
CA SER A 292 3.20 -3.41 -2.20
C SER A 292 3.68 -4.16 -3.44
N ARG A 293 4.88 -3.82 -3.94
CA ARG A 293 5.48 -4.50 -5.10
C ARG A 293 5.79 -5.97 -4.81
N GLY A 294 6.29 -6.30 -3.62
CA GLY A 294 6.55 -7.68 -3.22
C GLY A 294 5.28 -8.54 -3.23
N ILE A 295 4.15 -8.00 -2.75
CA ILE A 295 2.86 -8.68 -2.76
C ILE A 295 2.33 -8.83 -4.19
N GLN A 296 2.50 -7.82 -5.05
CA GLN A 296 2.14 -7.91 -6.47
C GLN A 296 2.93 -9.02 -7.19
N LYS A 297 4.24 -9.10 -6.97
CA LYS A 297 5.08 -10.18 -7.55
C LYS A 297 4.67 -11.56 -7.03
N LEU A 298 4.41 -11.68 -5.73
CA LEU A 298 3.96 -12.93 -5.13
C LEU A 298 2.60 -13.38 -5.65
N TYR A 299 1.64 -12.44 -5.78
CA TYR A 299 0.33 -12.71 -6.35
C TYR A 299 0.44 -13.14 -7.82
N LYS A 300 1.26 -12.44 -8.61
CA LYS A 300 1.49 -12.77 -10.03
C LYS A 300 2.01 -14.20 -10.17
N LEU A 301 3.05 -14.56 -9.41
CA LEU A 301 3.63 -15.91 -9.42
C LEU A 301 2.63 -16.97 -8.92
N GLY A 302 1.95 -16.72 -7.81
CA GLY A 302 0.96 -17.64 -7.24
C GLY A 302 -0.25 -17.85 -8.14
N SER A 303 -0.69 -16.81 -8.83
CA SER A 303 -1.81 -16.88 -9.78
C SER A 303 -1.45 -17.69 -11.01
N TYR A 304 -0.24 -17.53 -11.56
CA TYR A 304 0.22 -18.39 -12.66
C TYR A 304 0.35 -19.84 -12.22
N GLN A 305 0.90 -20.12 -11.03
CA GLN A 305 0.97 -21.49 -10.50
C GLN A 305 -0.42 -22.11 -10.33
N ALA A 306 -1.39 -21.36 -9.78
CA ALA A 306 -2.77 -21.82 -9.64
C ALA A 306 -3.42 -22.08 -11.00
N ALA A 307 -3.21 -21.17 -11.97
CA ALA A 307 -3.71 -21.31 -13.33
C ALA A 307 -3.12 -22.53 -14.07
N CYS A 308 -1.80 -22.77 -13.94
CA CYS A 308 -1.18 -23.97 -14.53
C CYS A 308 -1.81 -25.26 -13.98
N LYS A 309 -2.09 -25.32 -12.67
CA LYS A 309 -2.68 -26.49 -12.01
C LYS A 309 -4.16 -26.72 -12.36
N GLN A 310 -4.91 -25.66 -12.66
CA GLN A 310 -6.32 -25.74 -13.02
C GLN A 310 -6.55 -26.12 -14.49
N MET A 311 -5.57 -25.91 -15.37
CA MET A 311 -5.71 -26.15 -16.81
C MET A 311 -5.55 -27.64 -17.16
N SER A 312 -6.40 -28.16 -18.05
CA SER A 312 -6.31 -29.55 -18.49
C SER A 312 -5.07 -29.80 -19.37
N ARG A 313 -4.49 -31.01 -19.28
CA ARG A 313 -3.23 -31.37 -19.97
C ARG A 313 -3.30 -31.18 -21.50
N GLU A 314 -4.42 -31.53 -22.12
CA GLU A 314 -4.60 -31.39 -23.56
C GLU A 314 -4.59 -29.93 -24.03
N HIS A 315 -5.13 -29.02 -23.22
CA HIS A 315 -5.14 -27.58 -23.54
C HIS A 315 -3.79 -26.94 -23.29
N LEU A 316 -3.09 -27.36 -22.23
CA LEU A 316 -1.70 -26.98 -22.00
C LEU A 316 -0.83 -27.35 -23.19
N GLU A 317 -0.92 -28.59 -23.69
CA GLU A 317 -0.14 -29.02 -24.85
C GLU A 317 -0.47 -28.25 -26.14
N ARG A 318 -1.73 -27.87 -26.37
CA ARG A 318 -2.11 -27.01 -27.51
C ARG A 318 -1.51 -25.61 -27.37
N ARG A 319 -1.70 -24.97 -26.20
CA ARG A 319 -1.19 -23.62 -25.94
C ARG A 319 0.35 -23.57 -26.00
N CYS A 320 1.02 -24.60 -25.51
CA CYS A 320 2.48 -24.70 -25.54
C CYS A 320 3.08 -24.81 -26.96
N LYS A 321 2.30 -25.21 -27.97
CA LYS A 321 2.76 -25.23 -29.38
C LYS A 321 2.78 -23.83 -30.00
N ASP A 322 1.92 -22.94 -29.55
CA ASP A 322 1.77 -21.59 -30.10
C ASP A 322 2.56 -20.52 -29.32
N ILE A 323 3.16 -20.87 -28.19
CA ILE A 323 3.93 -19.95 -27.35
C ILE A 323 5.34 -19.73 -27.91
N THR A 324 5.72 -18.45 -28.10
CA THR A 324 7.10 -18.05 -28.33
C THR A 324 7.85 -17.84 -26.99
N PRO A 325 9.16 -18.15 -26.90
CA PRO A 325 9.92 -17.98 -25.68
C PRO A 325 9.95 -16.51 -25.22
N HIS A 326 9.71 -16.27 -23.93
CA HIS A 326 9.82 -14.98 -23.22
C HIS A 326 8.79 -13.87 -23.52
N THR A 327 7.79 -14.12 -24.36
CA THR A 327 6.71 -13.15 -24.65
C THR A 327 5.37 -13.51 -24.02
N SER A 328 5.15 -14.79 -23.70
CA SER A 328 3.90 -15.29 -23.13
C SER A 328 4.03 -15.57 -21.63
N GLU A 329 3.06 -15.07 -20.87
CA GLU A 329 2.94 -15.23 -19.42
C GLU A 329 2.74 -16.69 -18.96
N TYR A 330 2.42 -17.61 -19.87
CA TYR A 330 2.26 -19.05 -19.59
C TYR A 330 3.47 -19.91 -19.97
N TYR A 331 4.57 -19.29 -20.42
CA TYR A 331 5.79 -20.02 -20.79
C TYR A 331 6.26 -20.97 -19.68
N GLY A 332 6.16 -20.55 -18.42
CA GLY A 332 6.55 -21.36 -17.26
C GLY A 332 5.62 -22.54 -16.94
N CYS A 333 4.43 -22.65 -17.54
CA CYS A 333 3.57 -23.84 -17.38
C CYS A 333 3.98 -24.99 -18.33
N CYS A 334 4.72 -24.70 -19.40
CA CYS A 334 5.01 -25.66 -20.47
C CYS A 334 6.27 -26.48 -20.18
N GLU A 335 6.11 -27.71 -19.66
CA GLU A 335 7.24 -28.56 -19.26
C GLU A 335 8.32 -28.72 -20.36
N SER A 336 7.91 -28.86 -21.62
CA SER A 336 8.80 -29.06 -22.78
C SER A 336 9.69 -27.84 -23.07
N LEU A 337 9.22 -26.64 -22.74
CA LEU A 337 9.90 -25.37 -23.00
C LEU A 337 10.69 -24.87 -21.80
N CYS A 338 10.21 -25.14 -20.58
CA CYS A 338 10.76 -24.57 -19.35
C CYS A 338 11.82 -25.45 -18.67
N ARG A 339 11.74 -26.79 -18.77
CA ARG A 339 12.73 -27.72 -18.14
C ARG A 339 14.17 -27.51 -18.62
N PRO A 340 14.46 -27.27 -19.92
CA PRO A 340 15.83 -27.04 -20.38
C PRO A 340 16.51 -25.82 -19.74
N LYS A 341 15.72 -24.86 -19.23
CA LYS A 341 16.21 -23.63 -18.61
C LYS A 341 15.94 -23.56 -17.09
N HIS A 342 15.34 -24.59 -16.48
CA HIS A 342 14.89 -24.58 -15.08
C HIS A 342 14.00 -23.38 -14.70
N GLN A 343 13.12 -22.96 -15.62
CA GLN A 343 12.21 -21.80 -15.45
C GLN A 343 10.73 -22.20 -15.34
N CYS A 344 10.46 -23.44 -14.92
CA CYS A 344 9.09 -23.93 -14.76
C CYS A 344 8.44 -23.34 -13.50
N TYR A 345 7.18 -22.93 -13.58
CA TYR A 345 6.47 -22.33 -12.44
C TYR A 345 6.30 -23.30 -11.27
N ASP A 346 6.25 -24.62 -11.53
CA ASP A 346 6.17 -25.65 -10.50
C ASP A 346 7.49 -25.83 -9.72
N GLU A 347 8.63 -25.43 -10.30
CA GLU A 347 9.96 -25.50 -9.68
C GLU A 347 10.49 -24.12 -9.25
N LEU A 348 9.77 -23.03 -9.57
CA LEU A 348 10.25 -21.68 -9.31
C LEU A 348 10.24 -21.39 -7.82
N ASN A 349 11.44 -21.22 -7.26
CA ASN A 349 11.61 -20.74 -5.91
C ASN A 349 11.14 -19.27 -5.83
N VAL A 350 10.21 -19.00 -4.91
CA VAL A 350 9.69 -17.65 -4.64
C VAL A 350 10.82 -16.64 -4.36
N PHE A 351 11.93 -17.12 -3.78
CA PHE A 351 13.12 -16.36 -3.39
C PHE A 351 14.18 -16.19 -4.50
N GLN A 352 13.81 -16.29 -5.77
CA GLN A 352 14.73 -15.96 -6.85
C GLN A 352 15.02 -14.46 -6.94
N TRP A 353 16.18 -14.10 -7.50
CA TRP A 353 16.60 -12.73 -7.75
C TRP A 353 16.16 -12.20 -9.13
N ASP A 354 15.43 -13.02 -9.88
CA ASP A 354 14.89 -12.65 -11.17
C ASP A 354 13.72 -11.67 -11.03
N HIS A 355 13.28 -11.06 -12.12
CA HIS A 355 12.21 -10.05 -12.16
C HIS A 355 10.89 -10.56 -11.53
N ASN A 356 10.67 -11.89 -11.51
CA ASN A 356 9.48 -12.52 -10.93
C ASN A 356 9.62 -12.88 -9.45
N GLY A 357 10.83 -12.86 -8.87
CA GLY A 357 11.07 -13.21 -7.48
C GLY A 357 10.97 -12.01 -6.53
N ILE A 358 10.76 -12.30 -5.25
CA ILE A 358 10.56 -11.28 -4.19
C ILE A 358 11.86 -10.87 -3.48
N SER A 359 12.99 -11.51 -3.78
CA SER A 359 14.24 -11.33 -3.04
C SER A 359 14.82 -9.93 -3.15
N SER A 360 14.61 -9.24 -4.29
CA SER A 360 14.99 -7.84 -4.44
C SER A 360 14.28 -6.95 -3.42
N GLU A 361 12.97 -7.11 -3.28
CA GLU A 361 12.12 -6.31 -2.37
C GLU A 361 12.45 -6.60 -0.91
N LEU A 362 12.68 -7.87 -0.56
CA LEU A 362 13.15 -8.24 0.79
C LEU A 362 14.49 -7.60 1.12
N THR A 363 15.42 -7.57 0.16
CA THR A 363 16.73 -6.94 0.34
C THR A 363 16.58 -5.44 0.55
N TYR A 364 15.74 -4.77 -0.23
CA TYR A 364 15.45 -3.35 -0.02
C TYR A 364 14.86 -3.08 1.37
N LEU A 365 13.90 -3.88 1.84
CA LEU A 365 13.31 -3.73 3.17
C LEU A 365 14.36 -3.91 4.29
N ILE A 366 15.19 -4.96 4.21
CA ILE A 366 16.21 -5.22 5.23
C ILE A 366 17.28 -4.11 5.25
N VAL A 367 17.80 -3.74 4.07
CA VAL A 367 18.86 -2.73 3.95
C VAL A 367 18.35 -1.35 4.37
N THR A 368 17.16 -0.95 3.92
CA THR A 368 16.57 0.35 4.31
C THR A 368 16.29 0.39 5.81
N GLY A 369 15.79 -0.69 6.41
CA GLY A 369 15.59 -0.77 7.85
C GLY A 369 16.88 -0.59 8.65
N ALA A 370 17.95 -1.27 8.23
CA ALA A 370 19.27 -1.09 8.84
C ALA A 370 19.80 0.35 8.69
N VAL A 371 19.64 0.95 7.50
CA VAL A 371 20.04 2.34 7.23
C VAL A 371 19.25 3.32 8.10
N TYR A 372 17.93 3.16 8.21
CA TYR A 372 17.09 4.03 9.04
C TYR A 372 17.41 3.93 10.53
N LEU A 373 17.66 2.72 11.02
CA LEU A 373 18.06 2.50 12.41
C LEU A 373 19.44 3.10 12.70
N LEU A 374 20.39 2.97 11.77
CA LEU A 374 21.70 3.61 11.86
C LEU A 374 21.58 5.14 11.81
N LEU A 375 20.75 5.69 10.94
CA LEU A 375 20.46 7.14 10.88
C LEU A 375 19.86 7.64 12.19
N LEU A 376 18.94 6.89 12.80
CA LEU A 376 18.33 7.24 14.09
C LEU A 376 19.39 7.30 15.19
N TRP A 377 20.25 6.29 15.28
CA TRP A 377 21.37 6.28 16.22
C TRP A 377 22.37 7.39 15.98
N LEU A 378 22.60 7.80 14.73
CA LEU A 378 23.52 8.91 14.41
C LEU A 378 22.92 10.27 14.74
N ILE A 379 21.62 10.47 14.51
CA ILE A 379 20.92 11.71 14.82
C ILE A 379 20.87 11.93 16.33
N GLU A 380 20.46 10.92 17.09
CA GLU A 380 20.32 11.05 18.54
C GLU A 380 21.58 10.71 19.35
N GLY A 381 22.50 9.93 18.78
CA GLY A 381 23.84 9.67 19.35
C GLY A 381 24.75 10.90 19.36
N ASN A 382 24.20 12.09 19.13
CA ASN A 382 24.85 13.38 19.23
C ASN A 382 25.95 13.53 18.16
N TRP A 383 25.55 13.67 16.89
CA TRP A 383 26.40 13.90 15.70
C TRP A 383 27.53 14.91 15.91
N GLN A 384 27.32 15.90 16.78
CA GLN A 384 28.30 16.89 17.23
C GLN A 384 29.56 16.24 17.86
N ARG A 385 29.39 15.20 18.68
CA ARG A 385 30.48 14.49 19.38
C ARG A 385 31.29 13.62 18.41
N ILE A 386 30.61 12.98 17.45
CA ILE A 386 31.25 12.20 16.38
C ILE A 386 32.04 13.11 15.44
N ARG A 387 31.45 14.25 15.03
CA ARG A 387 32.12 15.26 14.19
C ARG A 387 33.32 15.89 14.91
N TYR A 388 33.22 16.09 16.23
CA TYR A 388 34.34 16.52 17.08
C TYR A 388 35.45 15.45 17.14
N MET A 389 35.10 14.17 17.31
CA MET A 389 36.08 13.07 17.30
C MET A 389 36.78 12.92 15.94
N PHE A 390 36.04 13.00 14.82
CA PHE A 390 36.63 12.95 13.48
C PHE A 390 37.49 14.19 13.16
N ARG A 391 37.09 15.40 13.60
CA ARG A 391 37.94 16.61 13.48
C ARG A 391 39.23 16.49 14.31
N LYS A 392 39.15 15.91 15.51
CA LYS A 392 40.31 15.65 16.38
C LYS A 392 41.29 14.63 15.76
N GLN A 393 40.78 13.65 15.02
CA GLN A 393 41.60 12.64 14.35
C GLN A 393 42.24 13.14 13.04
N ASN A 394 41.60 14.10 12.35
CA ASN A 394 42.12 14.72 11.12
C ASN A 394 42.96 16.00 11.35
N GLY A 395 43.24 16.39 12.60
CA GLY A 395 44.11 17.52 12.91
C GLY A 395 43.64 18.89 12.39
N GLN A 396 42.38 19.01 11.95
CA GLN A 396 41.82 20.27 11.46
C GLN A 396 41.27 21.09 12.64
N THR A 397 41.83 22.28 12.82
CA THR A 397 41.33 23.28 13.77
C THR A 397 39.88 23.66 13.47
N PRO A 398 39.07 24.04 14.48
CA PRO A 398 37.66 24.36 14.29
C PRO A 398 37.50 25.56 13.35
N ASP A 399 36.58 25.42 12.39
CA ASP A 399 36.14 26.52 11.54
C ASP A 399 35.27 27.49 12.37
N ASN A 400 35.43 28.79 12.15
CA ASN A 400 34.94 29.88 13.02
C ASN A 400 33.40 29.95 13.17
N ASN A 401 32.64 29.12 12.45
CA ASN A 401 31.18 29.11 12.45
C ASN A 401 30.54 27.98 13.29
N ASP A 402 31.32 27.03 13.82
CA ASP A 402 30.85 26.01 14.77
C ASP A 402 31.48 26.28 16.16
N GLN A 403 31.17 27.41 16.79
CA GLN A 403 31.53 27.63 18.20
C GLN A 403 30.53 26.94 19.13
N VAL A 404 30.80 25.66 19.44
CA VAL A 404 30.78 25.27 20.86
C VAL A 404 32.05 25.88 21.43
N VAL A 405 31.90 26.90 22.28
CA VAL A 405 33.00 27.70 22.83
C VAL A 405 33.92 26.80 23.67
N ALA A 406 34.91 26.20 23.02
CA ALA A 406 36.14 25.76 23.65
C ALA A 406 37.06 26.99 23.72
N ILE A 407 37.23 27.54 24.92
CA ILE A 407 38.12 28.67 25.17
C ILE A 407 39.56 28.19 25.03
N ASN A 408 40.22 28.59 23.94
CA ASN A 408 41.67 28.63 23.88
C ASN A 408 42.17 29.75 24.80
N MET A 409 43.13 29.43 25.66
CA MET A 409 43.97 30.42 26.32
C MET A 409 44.70 31.24 25.25
N GLY A 410 44.30 32.50 25.10
CA GLY A 410 44.95 33.48 24.26
C GLY A 410 44.83 34.83 24.92
N THR A 411 45.94 35.30 25.48
CA THR A 411 46.15 36.67 25.96
C THR A 411 45.85 37.65 24.82
N GLY A 412 44.71 38.32 24.87
CA GLY A 412 44.30 39.30 23.87
C GLY A 412 43.15 40.13 24.39
N SER A 413 43.47 41.19 25.12
CA SER A 413 42.54 42.20 25.60
C SER A 413 41.91 42.96 24.44
N VAL A 414 40.61 42.77 24.20
CA VAL A 414 39.78 43.72 23.46
C VAL A 414 38.87 44.39 24.47
N GLN A 415 39.20 45.64 24.79
CA GLN A 415 38.39 46.53 25.60
C GLN A 415 37.24 47.09 24.74
N ASN A 416 36.00 46.85 25.15
CA ASN A 416 34.88 47.75 24.87
C ASN A 416 34.37 48.31 26.21
N PRO A 417 33.87 49.57 26.25
CA PRO A 417 33.82 50.36 27.47
C PRO A 417 32.64 49.98 28.37
N SER A 418 32.97 49.47 29.56
CA SER A 418 32.32 49.70 30.86
C SER A 418 30.80 49.88 30.91
N VAL A 419 30.08 48.75 30.94
CA VAL A 419 29.27 48.43 32.13
C VAL A 419 29.97 47.24 32.77
N GLN A 420 30.89 47.51 33.69
CA GLN A 420 31.36 46.47 34.59
C GLN A 420 30.18 46.16 35.51
N GLU A 421 29.42 45.11 35.19
CA GLU A 421 28.63 44.46 36.22
C GLU A 421 29.60 44.13 37.34
N ILE A 422 29.39 44.76 38.50
CA ILE A 422 30.18 44.49 39.70
C ILE A 422 29.76 43.09 40.12
N GLU A 423 30.38 42.08 39.51
CA GLU A 423 30.25 40.70 39.95
C GLU A 423 30.79 40.61 41.38
N ASP A 424 29.96 40.06 42.27
CA ASP A 424 30.26 39.94 43.69
C ASP A 424 31.53 39.11 43.92
N SER A 425 32.24 39.41 45.02
CA SER A 425 33.53 38.80 45.32
C SER A 425 33.43 37.29 45.55
N ASP A 426 32.32 36.82 46.10
CA ASP A 426 32.01 35.40 46.31
C ASP A 426 31.78 34.68 44.98
N VAL A 427 31.04 35.27 44.04
CA VAL A 427 30.81 34.70 42.69
C VAL A 427 32.12 34.53 41.92
N LYS A 428 33.02 35.52 41.97
CA LYS A 428 34.36 35.42 41.35
C LYS A 428 35.20 34.32 41.98
N THR A 429 35.15 34.21 43.31
CA THR A 429 35.90 33.21 44.05
C THR A 429 35.42 31.80 43.69
N GLU A 430 34.10 31.60 43.60
CA GLU A 430 33.50 30.33 43.19
C GLU A 430 33.85 29.96 41.75
N LYS A 431 33.79 30.91 40.82
CA LYS A 431 34.19 30.69 39.42
C LYS A 431 35.65 30.24 39.30
N LEU A 432 36.57 30.89 40.02
CA LEU A 432 37.98 30.50 40.08
C LEU A 432 38.17 29.11 40.69
N ARG A 433 37.40 28.77 41.73
CA ARG A 433 37.41 27.45 42.37
C ARG A 433 37.02 26.35 41.39
N ILE A 434 35.94 26.56 40.63
CA ILE A 434 35.45 25.61 39.62
C ILE A 434 36.42 25.46 38.45
N ASP A 435 37.00 26.55 37.98
CA ASP A 435 38.05 26.51 36.96
C ASP A 435 39.27 25.70 37.45
N GLY A 436 39.68 25.89 38.71
CA GLY A 436 40.75 25.11 39.35
C GLY A 436 40.43 23.62 39.44
N LEU A 437 39.21 23.26 39.88
CA LEU A 437 38.73 21.88 39.99
C LEU A 437 38.75 21.14 38.65
N VAL A 438 38.24 21.77 37.59
CA VAL A 438 38.19 21.16 36.25
C VAL A 438 39.59 21.01 35.67
N ASN A 439 40.48 22.00 35.86
CA ASN A 439 41.85 21.93 35.35
C ASN A 439 42.69 20.85 36.07
N THR A 440 42.45 20.64 37.36
CA THR A 440 43.14 19.62 38.18
C THR A 440 42.53 18.22 38.09
N HIS A 441 41.44 18.04 37.32
CA HIS A 441 40.69 16.78 37.20
C HIS A 441 40.14 16.22 38.53
N SER A 442 40.04 17.05 39.57
CA SER A 442 39.51 16.68 40.90
C SER A 442 37.98 16.80 40.98
N VAL A 443 37.27 16.56 39.87
CA VAL A 443 35.82 16.80 39.76
C VAL A 443 35.00 15.83 40.64
N ASN A 444 35.57 14.68 40.98
CA ASN A 444 34.90 13.62 41.75
C ASN A 444 34.61 13.98 43.22
N SER A 445 35.16 15.08 43.73
CA SER A 445 34.86 15.55 45.09
C SER A 445 33.54 16.33 45.19
N GLU A 446 32.92 16.65 44.06
CA GLU A 446 31.68 17.41 43.97
C GLU A 446 30.53 16.53 43.49
N ALA A 447 29.31 16.80 43.96
CA ALA A 447 28.11 16.13 43.47
C ALA A 447 27.67 16.69 42.10
N LEU A 448 27.88 17.99 41.86
CA LEU A 448 27.61 18.64 40.58
C LEU A 448 28.64 19.75 40.34
N VAL A 449 29.17 19.83 39.12
CA VAL A 449 30.06 20.92 38.69
C VAL A 449 29.51 21.54 37.43
N VAL A 450 29.22 22.84 37.48
CA VAL A 450 28.72 23.64 36.37
C VAL A 450 29.79 24.67 36.03
N ARG A 451 30.25 24.68 34.78
CA ARG A 451 31.30 25.59 34.32
C ARG A 451 30.83 26.38 33.10
N ASN A 452 30.84 27.71 33.23
CA ASN A 452 30.58 28.66 32.16
C ASN A 452 29.29 28.38 31.35
N LEU A 453 28.25 27.89 32.02
CA LEU A 453 26.99 27.48 31.40
C LEU A 453 26.28 28.71 30.82
N THR A 454 25.99 28.67 29.53
CA THR A 454 25.46 29.81 28.79
C THR A 454 24.35 29.36 27.85
N LYS A 455 23.22 30.09 27.83
CA LYS A 455 22.10 29.83 26.92
C LYS A 455 21.58 31.12 26.32
N THR A 456 21.41 31.09 25.01
CA THR A 456 20.84 32.19 24.23
C THR A 456 19.64 31.68 23.43
N PHE A 457 18.49 32.34 23.58
CA PHE A 457 17.27 32.06 22.81
C PHE A 457 17.08 33.07 21.69
N GLY A 458 16.48 32.64 20.58
CA GLY A 458 16.18 33.50 19.43
C GLY A 458 17.27 33.50 18.36
N LYS A 459 16.84 33.42 17.08
CA LYS A 459 17.75 33.43 15.92
C LYS A 459 18.00 34.82 15.34
N VAL A 460 17.01 35.71 15.47
CA VAL A 460 17.04 37.06 14.87
C VAL A 460 17.39 38.12 15.91
N ILE A 461 16.87 37.98 17.14
CA ILE A 461 17.22 38.81 18.28
C ILE A 461 17.68 37.84 19.39
N PRO A 462 19.00 37.73 19.64
CA PRO A 462 19.52 36.83 20.66
C PRO A 462 19.21 37.39 22.06
N ILE A 463 18.48 36.62 22.85
CA ILE A 463 18.21 36.90 24.27
C ILE A 463 19.00 35.90 25.09
N GLN A 464 19.98 36.38 25.84
CA GLN A 464 20.81 35.54 26.70
C GLN A 464 20.06 35.26 28.01
N ALA A 465 19.57 34.03 28.16
CA ALA A 465 18.79 33.61 29.34
C ALA A 465 19.67 33.10 30.48
N VAL A 466 20.87 32.60 30.17
CA VAL A 466 21.90 32.24 31.16
C VAL A 466 23.25 32.68 30.59
N ASN A 467 24.07 33.36 31.41
CA ASN A 467 25.35 33.93 30.98
C ASN A 467 26.49 33.46 31.88
N GLY A 468 27.34 32.56 31.38
CA GLY A 468 28.60 32.18 32.03
C GLY A 468 28.48 31.61 33.44
N LEU A 469 27.37 30.96 33.77
CA LEU A 469 27.06 30.48 35.12
C LEU A 469 28.04 29.36 35.52
N SER A 470 28.72 29.54 36.66
CA SER A 470 29.70 28.58 37.18
C SER A 470 29.50 28.39 38.68
N PHE A 471 29.25 27.15 39.12
CA PHE A 471 29.10 26.79 40.52
C PHE A 471 29.31 25.28 40.72
N GLY A 472 29.68 24.89 41.94
CA GLY A 472 29.73 23.50 42.38
C GLY A 472 28.70 23.23 43.48
N VAL A 473 28.28 21.98 43.61
CA VAL A 473 27.42 21.52 44.72
C VAL A 473 28.13 20.36 45.39
N HIS A 474 28.34 20.47 46.70
CA HIS A 474 29.00 19.43 47.48
C HIS A 474 28.08 18.23 47.71
N PRO A 475 28.65 17.03 47.96
CA PRO A 475 27.87 15.91 48.48
C PRO A 475 27.13 16.32 49.76
N GLU A 476 25.88 15.89 49.90
CA GLU A 476 25.03 16.17 51.08
C GLU A 476 24.61 17.64 51.27
N GLU A 477 24.88 18.52 50.29
CA GLU A 477 24.46 19.92 50.32
C GLU A 477 23.06 20.11 49.71
N CYS A 478 22.22 20.92 50.36
CA CYS A 478 20.94 21.37 49.79
C CYS A 478 21.13 22.68 49.01
N PHE A 479 21.26 22.58 47.69
CA PHE A 479 21.39 23.73 46.79
C PHE A 479 20.05 24.19 46.21
N GLY A 480 19.78 25.50 46.19
CA GLY A 480 18.56 26.10 45.64
C GLY A 480 18.83 27.34 44.80
N LEU A 481 18.19 27.44 43.63
CA LEU A 481 18.27 28.64 42.77
C LEU A 481 17.14 29.62 43.12
N LEU A 482 17.49 30.80 43.62
CA LEU A 482 16.56 31.89 43.92
C LEU A 482 16.82 33.09 43.00
N GLY A 483 15.76 33.81 42.62
CA GLY A 483 15.86 34.99 41.75
C GLY A 483 14.50 35.42 41.22
N VAL A 484 14.44 36.60 40.60
CA VAL A 484 13.20 37.14 40.01
C VAL A 484 12.71 36.30 38.81
N ASN A 485 11.45 36.48 38.41
CA ASN A 485 10.93 35.86 37.20
C ASN A 485 11.73 36.33 35.98
N GLY A 486 12.15 35.40 35.12
CA GLY A 486 13.02 35.69 33.98
C GLY A 486 14.53 35.59 34.23
N ALA A 487 14.98 35.39 35.47
CA ALA A 487 16.41 35.28 35.83
C ALA A 487 17.14 34.01 35.32
N GLY A 488 16.48 33.16 34.51
CA GLY A 488 17.12 31.95 33.97
C GLY A 488 17.11 30.71 34.88
N LYS A 489 16.40 30.72 36.02
CA LYS A 489 16.32 29.56 36.95
C LYS A 489 15.87 28.26 36.29
N THR A 490 14.68 28.26 35.68
CA THR A 490 14.12 27.09 35.01
C THR A 490 14.97 26.68 33.80
N THR A 491 15.50 27.66 33.06
CA THR A 491 16.43 27.42 31.94
C THR A 491 17.69 26.70 32.40
N THR A 492 18.25 27.12 33.54
CA THR A 492 19.42 26.47 34.16
C THR A 492 19.11 25.02 34.49
N PHE A 493 18.00 24.75 35.18
CA PHE A 493 17.59 23.37 35.47
C PHE A 493 17.36 22.52 34.21
N ARG A 494 16.73 23.07 33.17
CA ARG A 494 16.53 22.34 31.89
C ARG A 494 17.84 22.00 31.19
N MET A 495 18.84 22.88 31.28
CA MET A 495 20.18 22.59 30.76
C MET A 495 20.89 21.53 31.58
N LEU A 496 20.82 21.60 32.91
CA LEU A 496 21.44 20.61 33.80
C LEU A 496 20.84 19.22 33.63
N THR A 497 19.53 19.15 33.37
CA THR A 497 18.82 17.89 33.10
C THR A 497 18.96 17.40 31.65
N GLY A 498 19.54 18.21 30.76
CA GLY A 498 19.73 17.86 29.34
C GLY A 498 18.49 18.00 28.45
N ASP A 499 17.41 18.63 28.96
CA ASP A 499 16.19 18.95 28.20
C ASP A 499 16.44 20.06 27.15
N GLU A 500 17.32 20.99 27.49
CA GLU A 500 17.74 22.12 26.64
C GLU A 500 19.26 22.07 26.43
N THR A 501 19.72 21.77 25.21
CA THR A 501 21.14 21.80 24.83
C THR A 501 21.58 23.11 24.21
#